data_AF-A0A257JCC8-F1
#
_entry.id   AF-A0A257JCC8-F1
#
_cell.length_a   1.000
_cell.length_b   1.000
_cell.length_c   1.000
_cell.angle_alpha   90.00
_cell.angle_beta   90.00
_cell.angle_gamma   90.00
#
_symmetry.space_group_name_H-M   'P 1'
#
loop_
_entity.id
_entity.type
_entity.pdbx_description
1 polymer ?
#
loop_
_entity_poly.entity_id
_entity_poly.type
_entity_poly.pdbx_seq_one_letter_code
_entity_poly.pdbx_strand_id
1 'polypeptide(L)'
;MKDLRERLAAQGVHTLVAQFTDLHGVAKGKYVPLAHLDDLLTDGAGFSGPSIAGTGLPRTGPRSEYWARGYASTATALPWMPGYARVVCDGIVAGEPFE
;
A
#
# COMPACT_ATOMS: atom_id res chain seq x y z
N MET A 1 2.70 -10.95 -12.36
CA MET A 1 2.26 -10.92 -10.94
C MET A 1 2.45 -12.27 -10.25
N LYS A 2 2.03 -13.40 -10.84
CA LYS A 2 2.25 -14.76 -10.29
C LYS A 2 3.70 -15.02 -9.85
N ASP A 3 4.66 -14.65 -10.70
CA ASP A 3 6.10 -14.75 -10.40
C ASP A 3 6.53 -13.97 -9.14
N LEU A 4 6.04 -12.74 -8.96
CA LEU A 4 6.35 -11.92 -7.78
C LEU A 4 5.81 -12.56 -6.50
N ARG A 5 4.55 -13.02 -6.51
CA ARG A 5 3.93 -13.65 -5.34
C ARG A 5 4.66 -14.93 -4.95
N GLU A 6 4.99 -15.77 -5.93
CA GLU A 6 5.72 -17.03 -5.72
C GLU A 6 7.12 -16.78 -5.18
N ARG A 7 7.84 -15.78 -5.72
CA ARG A 7 9.15 -15.37 -5.20
C ARG A 7 9.10 -14.90 -3.75
N LEU A 8 8.14 -14.05 -3.40
CA LEU A 8 7.98 -13.57 -2.01
C LEU A 8 7.57 -14.73 -1.08
N ALA A 9 6.66 -15.59 -1.50
CA ALA A 9 6.26 -16.77 -0.72
C ALA A 9 7.43 -17.73 -0.49
N ALA A 10 8.29 -17.95 -1.50
CA ALA A 10 9.50 -18.76 -1.36
C ALA A 10 10.52 -18.15 -0.38
N GLN A 11 10.50 -16.83 -0.18
CA GLN A 11 11.25 -16.12 0.86
C GLN A 11 10.57 -16.18 2.24
N GLY A 12 9.48 -16.92 2.37
CA GLY A 12 8.72 -17.07 3.61
C GLY A 12 7.77 -15.92 3.93
N VAL A 13 7.54 -14.99 3.00
CA VAL A 13 6.64 -13.85 3.22
C VAL A 13 5.20 -14.33 3.32
N HIS A 14 4.50 -13.87 4.35
CA HIS A 14 3.06 -14.07 4.54
C HIS A 14 2.28 -12.74 4.56
N THR A 15 2.96 -11.63 4.87
CA THR A 15 2.34 -10.30 4.99
C THR A 15 3.10 -9.24 4.19
N LEU A 16 2.34 -8.37 3.52
CA LEU A 16 2.81 -7.17 2.85
C LEU A 16 2.59 -5.96 3.76
N VAL A 17 3.58 -5.06 3.79
CA VAL A 17 3.46 -3.72 4.37
C VAL A 17 3.23 -2.76 3.22
N ALA A 18 1.96 -2.49 2.90
CA ALA A 18 1.56 -1.49 1.93
C ALA A 18 1.81 -0.11 2.55
N GLN A 19 2.79 0.63 2.03
CA GLN A 19 3.31 1.83 2.69
C GLN A 19 3.42 3.01 1.72
N PHE A 20 3.01 4.19 2.19
CA PHE A 20 3.22 5.48 1.53
C PHE A 20 3.69 6.51 2.57
N THR A 21 3.91 7.75 2.14
CA THR A 21 4.44 8.82 2.99
C THR A 21 3.47 9.99 3.01
N ASP A 22 3.19 10.56 4.18
CA ASP A 22 2.39 11.78 4.31
C ASP A 22 3.22 13.05 4.09
N LEU A 23 2.59 14.23 4.13
CA LEU A 23 3.26 15.52 3.89
C LEU A 23 4.44 15.80 4.84
N HIS A 24 4.46 15.20 6.03
CA HIS A 24 5.55 15.37 7.00
C HIS A 24 6.67 14.34 6.85
N GLY A 25 6.62 13.49 5.83
CA GLY A 25 7.60 12.42 5.66
C GLY A 25 7.30 11.18 6.51
N VAL A 26 6.14 11.11 7.19
CA VAL A 26 5.82 9.98 8.05
C VAL A 26 5.32 8.80 7.22
N ALA A 27 5.95 7.64 7.40
CA ALA A 27 5.50 6.40 6.81
C ALA A 27 4.11 6.01 7.37
N LYS A 28 3.12 5.90 6.49
CA LYS A 28 1.80 5.33 6.78
C LYS A 28 1.72 3.96 6.14
N GLY A 29 1.14 3.00 6.85
CA GLY A 29 1.10 1.64 6.35
C GLY A 29 -0.13 0.84 6.78
N LYS A 30 -0.38 -0.23 6.04
CA LYS A 30 -1.36 -1.27 6.37
C LYS A 30 -0.73 -2.63 6.13
N TYR A 31 -0.95 -3.56 7.05
CA TYR A 31 -0.61 -4.97 6.85
C TYR A 31 -1.67 -5.64 5.99
N VAL A 32 -1.25 -6.23 4.89
CA VAL A 32 -2.08 -6.89 3.89
C VAL A 32 -1.56 -8.31 3.71
N PRO A 33 -2.38 -9.38 3.82
CA PRO A 33 -1.91 -10.73 3.55
C PRO A 33 -1.31 -10.86 2.14
N LEU A 34 -0.26 -11.66 1.96
CA LEU A 34 0.38 -11.88 0.65
C LEU A 34 -0.61 -12.40 -0.41
N ALA A 35 -1.66 -13.10 0.01
CA ALA A 35 -2.74 -13.55 -0.87
C ALA A 35 -3.43 -12.40 -1.63
N HIS A 36 -3.45 -11.19 -1.07
CA HIS A 36 -4.04 -9.98 -1.66
C HIS A 36 -3.01 -9.11 -2.38
N LEU A 37 -1.86 -9.66 -2.80
CA LEU A 37 -0.88 -8.92 -3.56
C LEU A 37 -1.48 -8.34 -4.85
N ASP A 38 -2.27 -9.13 -5.59
CA ASP A 38 -2.84 -8.69 -6.86
C ASP A 38 -3.84 -7.54 -6.63
N ASP A 39 -4.69 -7.63 -5.60
CA ASP A 39 -5.61 -6.56 -5.19
C ASP A 39 -4.85 -5.29 -4.80
N LEU A 40 -3.74 -5.40 -4.05
CA LEU A 40 -2.91 -4.26 -3.67
C LEU A 40 -2.27 -3.55 -4.88
N LEU A 41 -1.90 -4.29 -5.91
CA LEU A 41 -1.28 -3.73 -7.12
C LEU A 41 -2.29 -3.15 -8.12
N THR A 42 -3.56 -3.58 -8.06
CA THR A 42 -4.61 -3.19 -9.00
C THR A 42 -5.59 -2.19 -8.40
N ASP A 43 -6.21 -2.51 -7.27
CA ASP A 43 -7.20 -1.66 -6.61
C ASP A 43 -6.55 -0.79 -5.52
N GLY A 44 -5.59 -1.36 -4.78
CA GLY A 44 -4.91 -0.71 -3.66
C GLY A 44 -5.56 -0.98 -2.30
N ALA A 45 -4.97 -0.41 -1.25
CA ALA A 45 -5.46 -0.51 0.11
C ALA A 45 -6.10 0.81 0.56
N GLY A 46 -7.35 0.77 1.05
CA GLY A 46 -8.08 1.96 1.48
C GLY A 46 -7.62 2.55 2.82
N PHE A 47 -7.55 3.87 2.88
CA PHE A 47 -7.28 4.68 4.08
C PHE A 47 -8.29 5.83 4.17
N SER A 48 -8.60 6.23 5.40
CA SER A 48 -9.37 7.44 5.67
C SER A 48 -8.53 8.66 5.31
N GLY A 49 -8.83 9.30 4.17
CA GLY A 49 -8.17 10.50 3.68
C GLY A 49 -7.96 11.62 4.72
N PRO A 50 -8.98 12.03 5.52
CA PRO A 50 -8.83 13.10 6.51
C PRO A 50 -7.90 12.73 7.68
N SER A 51 -7.51 11.46 7.80
CA SER A 51 -6.60 10.98 8.84
C SER A 51 -5.13 11.02 8.40
N ILE A 52 -4.86 11.42 7.16
CA ILE A 52 -3.53 11.54 6.58
C ILE A 52 -3.15 13.02 6.55
N ALA A 53 -1.99 13.38 7.08
CA ALA A 53 -1.55 14.76 7.13
C ALA A 53 -1.28 15.30 5.72
N GLY A 54 -1.85 16.47 5.42
CA GLY A 54 -1.60 17.21 4.19
C GLY A 54 -2.45 16.83 2.98
N THR A 55 -3.37 15.87 3.09
CA THR A 55 -4.21 15.46 1.95
C THR A 55 -5.38 16.42 1.67
N GLY A 56 -5.87 17.13 2.68
CA GLY A 56 -7.06 17.99 2.54
C GLY A 56 -8.35 17.25 2.14
N LEU A 57 -8.35 15.91 2.18
CA LEU A 57 -9.49 15.10 1.77
C LEU A 57 -10.66 15.23 2.77
N PRO A 58 -11.91 15.25 2.29
CA PRO A 58 -13.07 15.44 3.16
C PRO A 58 -13.32 14.21 4.02
N ARG A 59 -14.07 14.39 5.12
CA ARG A 59 -14.46 13.29 6.02
C ARG A 59 -15.42 12.29 5.38
N THR A 60 -16.22 12.74 4.42
CA THR A 60 -17.28 11.97 3.78
C THR A 60 -17.35 12.32 2.29
N GLY A 61 -18.06 11.47 1.52
CA GLY A 61 -18.29 11.69 0.10
C GLY A 61 -17.29 10.96 -0.81
N PRO A 62 -17.42 11.13 -2.13
CA PRO A 62 -16.71 10.30 -3.12
C PRO A 62 -15.18 10.46 -3.11
N ARG A 63 -14.67 11.49 -2.42
CA ARG A 63 -13.22 11.76 -2.28
C ARG A 63 -12.71 11.53 -0.86
N SER A 64 -13.49 10.98 0.07
CA SER A 64 -13.03 10.81 1.46
C SER A 64 -11.99 9.72 1.64
N GLU A 65 -11.86 8.82 0.66
CA GLU A 65 -10.93 7.70 0.72
C GLU A 65 -9.68 7.96 -0.09
N TYR A 66 -8.54 7.58 0.48
CA TYR A 66 -7.25 7.50 -0.19
C TYR A 66 -6.94 6.02 -0.41
N TRP A 67 -6.76 5.62 -1.66
CA TRP A 67 -6.43 4.24 -2.03
C TRP A 67 -4.95 4.14 -2.36
N ALA A 68 -4.18 3.47 -1.49
CA ALA A 68 -2.75 3.28 -1.67
C ALA A 68 -2.50 2.08 -2.59
N ARG A 69 -2.15 2.33 -3.86
CA ARG A 69 -1.87 1.29 -4.86
C ARG A 69 -0.37 0.97 -4.90
N GLY A 70 -0.03 -0.31 -4.74
CA GLY A 70 1.35 -0.76 -4.65
C GLY A 70 2.09 -0.75 -5.99
N TYR A 71 3.39 -0.43 -5.95
CA TYR A 71 4.29 -0.52 -7.10
C TYR A 71 5.12 -1.80 -7.05
N ALA A 72 4.86 -2.72 -7.97
CA ALA A 72 5.36 -4.10 -7.91
C ALA A 72 6.90 -4.21 -7.84
N SER A 73 7.63 -3.31 -8.51
CA SER A 73 9.10 -3.34 -8.51
C SER A 73 9.72 -2.95 -7.17
N THR A 74 8.95 -2.36 -6.25
CA THR A 74 9.42 -1.99 -4.91
C THR A 74 9.23 -3.10 -3.87
N ALA A 75 8.49 -4.15 -4.23
CA ALA A 75 8.16 -5.25 -3.34
C ALA A 75 9.42 -6.00 -2.87
N THR A 76 9.77 -5.80 -1.60
CA THR A 76 11.03 -6.25 -1.02
C THR A 76 10.81 -6.90 0.34
N ALA A 77 11.23 -8.16 0.48
CA ALA A 77 11.26 -8.85 1.78
C ALA A 77 12.17 -8.11 2.77
N LEU A 78 11.73 -7.96 4.02
CA LEU A 78 12.44 -7.18 5.03
C LEU A 78 13.42 -8.08 5.80
N PRO A 79 14.75 -7.83 5.75
CA PRO A 79 15.73 -8.72 6.37
C PRO A 79 15.67 -8.73 7.90
N TRP A 80 15.18 -7.66 8.53
CA TRP A 80 15.02 -7.56 9.98
C TRP A 80 13.63 -7.99 10.48
N MET A 81 12.69 -8.31 9.59
CA MET A 81 11.32 -8.71 9.93
C MET A 81 10.88 -9.88 9.04
N PRO A 82 11.36 -11.10 9.32
CA PRO A 82 11.03 -12.28 8.54
C PRO A 82 9.52 -12.51 8.43
N GLY A 83 9.06 -12.96 7.26
CA GLY A 83 7.62 -13.10 6.99
C GLY A 83 6.95 -11.86 6.41
N TYR A 84 7.65 -10.73 6.35
CA TYR A 84 7.12 -9.46 5.86
C TYR A 84 7.88 -8.95 4.63
N ALA A 85 7.15 -8.34 3.70
CA ALA A 85 7.71 -7.58 2.59
C ALA A 85 7.09 -6.18 2.53
N ARG A 86 7.88 -5.14 2.26
CA ARG A 86 7.36 -3.79 2.02
C ARG A 86 7.01 -3.61 0.56
N VAL A 87 5.90 -2.93 0.29
CA VAL A 87 5.52 -2.43 -1.03
C VAL A 87 5.27 -0.93 -0.91
N VAL A 88 5.99 -0.12 -1.69
CA VAL A 88 5.74 1.33 -1.78
C VAL A 88 4.48 1.54 -2.60
N CYS A 89 3.62 2.45 -2.13
CA CYS A 89 2.33 2.73 -2.74
C CYS A 89 2.18 4.21 -3.07
N ASP A 90 1.46 4.48 -4.17
CA ASP A 90 1.02 5.81 -4.55
C ASP A 90 -0.48 5.97 -4.29
N GLY A 91 -0.92 7.22 -4.12
CA GLY A 91 -2.31 7.54 -3.80
C GLY A 91 -3.19 7.62 -5.02
N ILE A 92 -4.36 7.00 -4.92
CA ILE A 92 -5.46 7.13 -5.87
C ILE A 92 -6.68 7.70 -5.11
N VAL A 93 -7.29 8.76 -5.61
CA VAL A 93 -8.50 9.37 -5.03
C VAL A 93 -9.53 9.54 -6.14
N ALA A 94 -10.74 9.05 -5.92
CA ALA A 94 -11.82 9.07 -6.92
C ALA A 94 -11.40 8.50 -8.29
N GLY A 95 -10.53 7.49 -8.30
CA GLY A 95 -10.05 6.81 -9.51
C GLY A 95 -8.86 7.46 -10.20
N GLU A 96 -8.38 8.61 -9.73
CA GLU A 96 -7.28 9.36 -10.32
C GLU A 96 -6.04 9.38 -9.41
N PRO A 97 -4.81 9.46 -9.96
CA PRO A 97 -3.62 9.74 -9.17
C PRO A 97 -3.80 10.98 -8.30
N PHE A 98 -3.40 10.88 -7.04
CA PHE A 98 -3.54 11.95 -6.06
C PHE A 98 -2.32 12.89 -6.09
N GLU A 99 -2.56 14.18 -6.28
CA GLU A 99 -1.55 15.25 -6.24
C GLU A 99 -1.25 15.75 -4.82
#